data_AF-A0A7C4NG41-F1
#
_entry.id   AF-A0A7C4NG41-F1
#
_cell.length_a   1.000
_cell.length_b   1.000
_cell.length_c   1.000
_cell.angle_alpha   90.00
_cell.angle_beta   90.00
_cell.angle_gamma   90.00
#
_symmetry.space_group_name_H-M   'P 1'
#
loop_
_entity.id
_entity.type
_entity.pdbx_description
1 polymer ?
#
loop_
_entity_poly.entity_id
_entity_poly.type
_entity_poly.pdbx_seq_one_letter_code
_entity_poly.pdbx_strand_id
1 'polypeptide(L)'
;MLFRNLKRTFKVPIYVNFGKGRIELREVKVEKGCTVLEATRKAFSIDYFSSDEPSGHKGAVVVAIEGVKSDLTHSWVFYIHDEKLGGWYFPDQTCDKVMLRKGNIVCWRFYNHKVEGFPPRRPPLTMECMRFGQSG
;
A
#
# COMPACT_ATOMS: atom_id res chain seq x y z
N MET A 1 -35.29 -1.29 20.60
CA MET A 1 -34.39 -0.22 20.11
C MET A 1 -33.18 -0.90 19.47
N LEU A 2 -33.15 -1.05 18.15
CA LEU A 2 -32.01 -1.67 17.45
C LEU A 2 -30.95 -0.59 17.23
N PHE A 3 -29.86 -0.62 17.99
CA PHE A 3 -28.68 0.16 17.66
C PHE A 3 -28.14 -0.34 16.32
N ARG A 4 -28.43 0.38 15.23
CA ARG A 4 -27.70 0.24 13.97
C ARG A 4 -26.24 0.59 14.29
N ASN A 5 -25.40 -0.44 14.38
CA ASN A 5 -23.95 -0.30 14.43
C ASN A 5 -23.50 0.27 13.06
N LEU A 6 -23.60 1.59 12.91
CA LEU A 6 -23.06 2.33 11.78
C LEU A 6 -21.55 2.13 11.80
N LYS A 7 -21.08 1.14 11.04
CA LYS A 7 -19.66 0.91 10.84
C LYS A 7 -19.07 2.22 10.31
N ARG A 8 -18.21 2.86 11.11
CA ARG A 8 -17.57 4.12 10.73
C ARG A 8 -16.63 3.85 9.56
N THR A 9 -17.00 4.34 8.38
CA THR A 9 -16.20 4.25 7.18
C THR A 9 -15.36 5.51 6.96
N PHE A 10 -14.22 5.38 6.28
CA PHE A 10 -13.39 6.49 5.82
C PHE A 10 -12.81 6.18 4.43
N LYS A 11 -12.32 7.21 3.74
CA LYS A 11 -11.66 7.08 2.44
C LYS A 11 -10.16 6.91 2.65
N VAL A 12 -9.54 6.07 1.83
CA VAL A 12 -8.08 5.85 1.80
C VAL A 12 -7.62 5.98 0.35
N PRO A 13 -6.77 6.97 0.03
CA PRO A 13 -6.09 7.04 -1.25
C PRO A 13 -5.00 5.96 -1.31
N ILE A 14 -4.96 5.22 -2.42
CA ILE A 14 -3.97 4.18 -2.70
C ILE A 14 -3.27 4.52 -4.00
N TYR A 15 -1.98 4.83 -3.88
CA TYR A 15 -1.08 5.04 -5.01
C TYR A 15 -0.39 3.72 -5.39
N VAL A 16 -0.18 3.50 -6.69
CA VAL A 16 0.68 2.43 -7.20
C VAL A 16 1.66 3.05 -8.19
N ASN A 17 2.95 3.06 -7.82
CA ASN A 17 4.05 3.47 -8.67
C ASN A 17 4.64 2.23 -9.35
N PHE A 18 4.32 2.04 -10.64
CA PHE A 18 4.79 0.92 -11.47
C PHE A 18 6.22 1.13 -11.98
N GLY A 19 6.88 2.24 -11.62
CA GLY A 19 8.15 2.66 -12.20
C GLY A 19 7.97 3.35 -13.55
N LYS A 20 9.08 3.86 -14.11
CA LYS A 20 9.13 4.52 -15.43
C LYS A 20 8.08 5.64 -15.62
N GLY A 21 7.76 6.36 -14.55
CA GLY A 21 6.80 7.47 -14.57
C GLY A 21 5.32 7.07 -14.54
N ARG A 22 4.98 5.77 -14.51
CA ARG A 22 3.59 5.32 -14.36
C ARG A 22 3.19 5.27 -12.89
N ILE A 23 2.33 6.20 -12.49
CA ILE A 23 1.74 6.24 -11.16
C ILE A 23 0.22 6.30 -11.33
N GLU A 24 -0.49 5.41 -10.63
CA GLU A 24 -1.94 5.40 -10.58
C GLU A 24 -2.42 5.70 -9.16
N LEU A 25 -3.55 6.40 -9.05
CA LEU A 25 -4.21 6.70 -7.79
C LEU A 25 -5.66 6.20 -7.87
N ARG A 26 -6.06 5.39 -6.89
CA ARG A 26 -7.46 5.02 -6.68
C ARG A 26 -7.82 5.26 -5.21
N GLU A 27 -9.02 5.79 -4.97
CA GLU A 27 -9.54 6.00 -3.63
C GLU A 27 -10.58 4.92 -3.29
N VAL A 28 -10.46 4.33 -2.10
CA VAL A 28 -11.41 3.32 -1.61
C VAL A 28 -12.05 3.73 -0.31
N LYS A 29 -13.34 3.41 -0.17
CA LYS A 29 -14.06 3.53 1.10
C LYS A 29 -13.88 2.25 1.92
N VAL A 30 -13.35 2.38 3.12
CA VAL A 30 -13.03 1.26 4.01
C VAL A 30 -13.67 1.44 5.38
N GLU A 31 -13.78 0.35 6.13
CA GLU A 31 -14.31 0.33 7.49
C GLU A 31 -13.15 0.35 8.51
N LYS A 32 -13.43 0.73 9.75
CA LYS A 32 -12.46 0.59 10.85
C LYS A 32 -12.00 -0.86 10.97
N GLY A 33 -10.68 -1.06 11.06
CA GLY A 33 -10.06 -2.39 11.12
C GLY A 33 -9.59 -2.92 9.76
N CYS A 34 -9.94 -2.26 8.65
CA CYS A 34 -9.46 -2.64 7.32
C CYS A 34 -7.94 -2.59 7.24
N THR A 35 -7.35 -3.64 6.69
CA THR A 35 -5.89 -3.76 6.48
C THR A 35 -5.46 -3.13 5.16
N VAL A 36 -4.16 -2.93 4.99
CA VAL A 36 -3.57 -2.48 3.72
C VAL A 36 -3.89 -3.44 2.59
N LEU A 37 -3.77 -4.75 2.83
CA LEU A 37 -4.10 -5.78 1.84
C LEU A 37 -5.57 -5.68 1.40
N GLU A 38 -6.50 -5.63 2.35
CA GLU A 38 -7.94 -5.54 2.06
C GLU A 38 -8.30 -4.27 1.30
N ALA A 39 -7.72 -3.12 1.69
CA ALA A 39 -7.96 -1.85 1.00
C ALA A 39 -7.39 -1.89 -0.42
N THR A 40 -6.20 -2.46 -0.61
CA THR A 40 -5.56 -2.59 -1.92
C THR A 40 -6.39 -3.49 -2.84
N ARG A 41 -6.90 -4.63 -2.36
CA ARG A 41 -7.77 -5.53 -3.12
C ARG A 41 -9.09 -4.89 -3.58
N LYS A 42 -9.57 -3.87 -2.87
CA LYS A 42 -10.73 -3.08 -3.29
C LYS A 42 -10.40 -2.08 -4.39
N ALA A 43 -9.15 -1.64 -4.46
CA ALA A 43 -8.70 -0.62 -5.40
C ALA A 43 -8.13 -1.22 -6.69
N PHE A 44 -7.33 -2.29 -6.58
CA PHE A 44 -6.53 -2.86 -7.67
C PHE A 44 -6.63 -4.39 -7.67
N SER A 45 -6.47 -4.98 -8.85
CA SER A 45 -6.26 -6.44 -8.95
C SER A 45 -4.87 -6.78 -8.42
N ILE A 46 -4.77 -7.70 -7.46
CA ILE A 46 -3.50 -8.13 -6.89
C ILE A 46 -3.41 -9.66 -6.77
N ASP A 47 -2.21 -10.18 -6.99
CA ASP A 47 -1.84 -11.55 -6.64
C ASP A 47 -0.92 -11.51 -5.43
N TYR A 48 -1.12 -12.43 -4.48
CA TYR A 48 -0.31 -12.50 -3.26
C TYR A 48 -0.25 -13.93 -2.73
N PHE A 49 0.85 -14.26 -2.04
CA PHE A 49 0.92 -15.45 -1.20
C PHE A 49 0.39 -15.10 0.19
N SER A 50 -0.43 -15.96 0.80
CA SER A 50 -0.97 -15.76 2.15
C SER A 50 0.10 -15.79 3.23
N SER A 51 1.17 -16.53 2.98
CA SER A 51 2.41 -16.53 3.74
C SER A 51 3.54 -16.91 2.81
N ASP A 52 4.74 -16.42 3.10
CA ASP A 52 5.98 -16.88 2.48
C ASP A 52 6.98 -17.17 3.60
N GLU A 53 6.61 -18.14 4.44
CA GLU A 53 7.44 -18.57 5.58
C GLU A 53 8.85 -19.02 5.16
N PRO A 54 9.06 -19.70 4.02
CA PRO A 54 10.40 -20.08 3.57
C PRO A 54 11.34 -18.88 3.33
N SER A 55 10.81 -17.71 2.97
CA SER A 55 11.60 -16.47 2.84
C SER A 55 11.59 -15.60 4.11
N GLY A 56 10.99 -16.08 5.21
CA GLY A 56 10.91 -15.38 6.49
C GLY A 56 9.72 -14.43 6.64
N HIS A 57 8.84 -14.35 5.63
CA HIS A 57 7.64 -13.52 5.69
C HIS A 57 6.46 -14.26 6.31
N LYS A 58 6.26 -14.03 7.62
CA LYS A 58 5.09 -14.52 8.36
C LYS A 58 3.85 -13.66 8.06
N GLY A 59 3.37 -13.65 6.83
CA GLY A 59 2.17 -12.92 6.41
C GLY A 59 2.12 -12.68 4.90
N ALA A 60 1.13 -11.92 4.45
CA ALA A 60 0.83 -11.79 3.03
C ALA A 60 1.92 -11.02 2.26
N VAL A 61 2.38 -11.62 1.16
CA VAL A 61 3.37 -11.03 0.25
C VAL A 61 2.74 -10.81 -1.12
N VAL A 62 2.60 -9.55 -1.52
CA VAL A 62 2.06 -9.18 -2.84
C VAL A 62 3.12 -9.43 -3.91
N VAL A 63 2.74 -10.22 -4.92
CA VAL A 63 3.63 -10.61 -6.03
C VAL A 63 3.20 -10.04 -7.36
N ALA A 64 1.98 -9.53 -7.49
CA ALA A 64 1.56 -8.78 -8.66
C ALA A 64 0.52 -7.71 -8.32
N ILE A 65 0.54 -6.60 -9.06
CA ILE A 65 -0.52 -5.58 -9.06
C ILE A 65 -0.84 -5.27 -10.52
N GLU A 66 -2.12 -5.33 -10.92
CA GLU A 66 -2.60 -5.10 -12.28
C GLU A 66 -1.77 -5.85 -13.35
N GLY A 67 -1.43 -7.11 -13.05
CA GLY A 67 -0.66 -8.00 -13.93
C GLY A 67 0.86 -7.76 -13.96
N VAL A 68 1.37 -6.70 -13.33
CA VAL A 68 2.82 -6.45 -13.23
C VAL A 68 3.40 -7.26 -12.07
N LYS A 69 4.20 -8.28 -12.40
CA LYS A 69 4.73 -9.27 -11.46
C LYS A 69 6.10 -8.87 -10.90
N SER A 70 6.32 -9.19 -9.63
CA SER A 70 7.66 -9.22 -9.03
C SER A 70 8.56 -10.21 -9.77
N ASP A 71 9.86 -9.95 -9.76
CA ASP A 71 10.89 -10.78 -10.37
C ASP A 71 12.17 -10.80 -9.53
N LEU A 72 13.26 -11.35 -10.09
CA LEU A 72 14.56 -11.47 -9.41
C LEU A 72 15.23 -10.12 -9.08
N THR A 73 14.67 -9.01 -9.55
CA THR A 73 15.23 -7.67 -9.41
C THR A 73 14.25 -6.66 -8.84
N HIS A 74 12.94 -6.92 -8.98
CA HIS A 74 11.87 -6.06 -8.52
C HIS A 74 10.90 -6.77 -7.58
N SER A 75 10.44 -6.04 -6.57
CA SER A 75 9.41 -6.49 -5.64
C SER A 75 8.38 -5.39 -5.43
N TRP A 76 7.17 -5.78 -5.07
CA TRP A 76 6.17 -4.85 -4.56
C TRP A 76 6.44 -4.55 -3.08
N VAL A 77 6.76 -3.28 -2.80
CA VAL A 77 6.89 -2.77 -1.43
C VAL A 77 5.80 -1.73 -1.19
N PHE A 78 5.28 -1.67 0.03
CA PHE A 78 4.27 -0.69 0.41
C PHE A 78 4.77 0.25 1.48
N TYR A 79 4.21 1.45 1.48
CA TYR A 79 4.48 2.51 2.43
C TYR A 79 3.17 3.09 2.89
N ILE A 80 3.20 3.68 4.08
CA ILE A 80 2.07 4.40 4.65
C ILE A 80 2.50 5.84 4.88
N HIS A 81 1.68 6.77 4.40
CA HIS A 81 1.76 8.15 4.85
C HIS A 81 0.85 8.29 6.08
N ASP A 82 1.40 8.78 7.18
CA ASP A 82 0.62 9.19 8.33
C ASP A 82 1.05 10.61 8.71
N GLU A 83 0.14 11.58 8.56
CA GLU A 83 0.40 12.98 8.92
C GLU A 83 0.79 13.13 10.39
N LYS A 84 0.29 12.26 11.27
CA LYS A 84 0.62 12.30 12.71
C LYS A 84 2.04 11.80 12.98
N LEU A 85 2.59 10.97 12.10
CA LEU A 85 3.95 10.45 12.20
C LEU A 85 4.95 11.25 11.33
N GLY A 86 4.50 12.34 10.72
CA GLY A 86 5.38 13.24 9.96
C GLY A 86 5.73 12.78 8.56
N GLY A 87 4.99 11.83 7.97
CA GLY A 87 5.11 11.51 6.54
C GLY A 87 5.09 10.03 6.20
N TRP A 88 5.86 9.66 5.16
CA TRP A 88 5.98 8.29 4.66
C TRP A 88 6.86 7.43 5.57
N TYR A 89 6.39 6.24 5.88
CA TYR A 89 7.20 5.21 6.52
C TYR A 89 7.00 3.84 5.85
N PHE A 90 8.03 3.00 5.94
CA PHE A 90 8.03 1.61 5.50
C PHE A 90 7.70 0.72 6.71
N PRO A 91 6.52 0.06 6.77
CA PRO A 91 6.13 -0.72 7.94
C PRO A 91 6.99 -1.97 8.15
N ASP A 92 7.14 -2.39 9.40
CA ASP A 92 7.85 -3.62 9.82
C ASP A 92 6.97 -4.88 9.76
N GLN A 93 5.73 -4.74 9.29
CA GLN A 93 4.71 -5.78 9.22
C GLN A 93 4.22 -5.96 7.79
N THR A 94 3.74 -7.15 7.48
CA THR A 94 3.12 -7.47 6.19
C THR A 94 1.78 -6.73 6.00
N CYS A 95 1.37 -6.56 4.75
CA CYS A 95 0.21 -5.72 4.40
C CYS A 95 -1.14 -6.24 4.93
N ASP A 96 -1.24 -7.52 5.27
CA ASP A 96 -2.40 -8.15 5.95
C ASP A 96 -2.49 -7.82 7.44
N LYS A 97 -1.44 -7.23 8.04
CA LYS A 97 -1.38 -6.93 9.48
C LYS A 97 -1.45 -5.44 9.79
N VAL A 98 -1.11 -4.59 8.82
CA VAL A 98 -1.16 -3.14 8.99
C VAL A 98 -2.61 -2.64 8.85
N MET A 99 -3.20 -2.22 9.97
CA MET A 99 -4.54 -1.61 9.99
C MET A 99 -4.49 -0.12 9.60
N LEU A 100 -5.38 0.27 8.70
CA LEU A 100 -5.52 1.64 8.24
C LEU A 100 -6.36 2.49 9.22
N ARG A 101 -6.01 3.77 9.28
CA ARG A 101 -6.70 4.81 10.06
C ARG A 101 -7.11 5.94 9.13
N LYS A 102 -8.11 6.72 9.55
CA LYS A 102 -8.53 7.92 8.84
C LYS A 102 -7.33 8.88 8.71
N GLY A 103 -7.06 9.33 7.48
CA GLY A 103 -5.93 10.19 7.14
C GLY A 103 -4.71 9.42 6.63
N ASN A 104 -4.70 8.09 6.68
CA ASN A 104 -3.62 7.33 6.03
C ASN A 104 -3.75 7.36 4.51
N ILE A 105 -2.59 7.34 3.86
CA ILE A 105 -2.43 7.10 2.42
C ILE A 105 -1.56 5.87 2.27
N VAL A 106 -1.90 4.99 1.34
CA VAL A 106 -1.07 3.84 0.98
C VAL A 106 -0.34 4.15 -0.32
N CYS A 107 0.93 3.77 -0.42
CA CYS A 107 1.59 3.69 -1.71
C CYS A 107 2.29 2.35 -1.89
N TRP A 108 2.03 1.70 -3.01
CA TRP A 108 2.81 0.58 -3.52
C TRP A 108 3.85 1.09 -4.51
N ARG A 109 5.05 0.51 -4.47
CA ARG A 109 6.14 0.81 -5.41
C ARG A 109 6.69 -0.48 -5.99
N PHE A 110 6.79 -0.53 -7.31
CA PHE A 110 7.54 -1.56 -8.01
C PHE A 110 9.02 -1.25 -7.85
N TYR A 111 9.62 -1.86 -6.83
CA TYR A 111 10.89 -1.42 -6.27
C TYR A 111 12.04 -2.30 -6.74
N ASN A 112 13.09 -1.68 -7.28
CA ASN A 112 14.27 -2.38 -7.77
C ASN A 112 15.24 -2.67 -6.62
N HIS A 113 15.00 -3.76 -5.89
CA HIS A 113 15.82 -4.13 -4.73
C HIS A 113 17.25 -4.53 -5.13
N LYS A 114 17.48 -4.95 -6.37
CA LYS A 114 18.82 -5.25 -6.88
C LYS A 114 19.72 -4.01 -6.96
N VAL A 115 19.14 -2.86 -7.32
CA VAL A 115 19.87 -1.60 -7.47
C VAL A 115 19.81 -0.75 -6.19
N GLU A 116 18.65 -0.68 -5.56
CA GLU A 116 18.41 0.22 -4.43
C GLU A 116 18.72 -0.44 -3.06
N GLY A 117 18.87 -1.77 -3.02
CA GLY A 117 19.11 -2.54 -1.80
C GLY A 117 17.85 -2.73 -0.95
N PHE A 118 17.99 -3.28 0.26
CA PHE A 118 16.89 -3.41 1.23
C PHE A 118 17.42 -3.15 2.65
N PRO A 119 16.67 -2.46 3.54
CA PRO A 119 15.34 -1.89 3.34
C PRO A 119 15.35 -0.64 2.43
N PRO A 120 14.20 -0.24 1.88
CA PRO A 120 14.10 0.98 1.08
C PRO A 120 14.46 2.22 1.91
N ARG A 121 15.36 3.05 1.39
CA ARG A 121 15.85 4.28 2.08
C ARG A 121 15.15 5.56 1.67
N ARG A 122 14.33 5.50 0.62
CA ARG A 122 13.68 6.67 0.01
C ARG A 122 12.16 6.52 0.08
N PRO A 123 11.42 7.64 0.20
CA PRO A 123 9.97 7.62 0.14
C PRO A 123 9.48 7.10 -1.22
N PRO A 124 8.24 6.58 -1.29
CA PRO A 124 7.71 5.95 -2.51
C PRO A 124 7.38 6.94 -3.62
N LEU A 125 7.12 8.20 -3.25
CA LEU A 125 6.65 9.26 -4.11
C LEU A 125 7.35 10.57 -3.70
N THR A 126 7.59 11.44 -4.68
CA THR A 126 7.98 12.82 -4.44
C THR A 126 6.75 13.67 -4.08
N MET A 127 6.96 14.86 -3.52
CA MET A 127 5.86 15.79 -3.24
C MET A 127 5.06 16.16 -4.50
N GLU A 128 5.70 16.23 -5.66
CA GLU A 128 5.03 16.52 -6.94
C GLU A 128 4.04 15.41 -7.30
N CYS A 129 4.41 14.14 -7.11
CA CYS A 129 3.53 13.01 -7.38
C CYS A 129 2.28 12.97 -6.48
N MET A 130 2.31 13.59 -5.29
CA MET A 130 1.17 13.62 -4.37
C MET A 130 0.14 14.71 -4.71
N ARG A 131 0.48 15.69 -5.57
CA ARG A 131 -0.41 16.81 -5.94
C ARG A 131 -1.45 16.44 -7.00
N PHE A 132 -1.29 15.30 -7.67
CA PHE A 132 -2.22 14.82 -8.70
C PHE A 132 -3.63 14.45 -8.19
N GLY A 133 -3.83 14.40 -6.87
CA GLY A 133 -5.14 14.13 -6.24
C GLY A 133 -5.88 15.35 -5.67
N GLN A 134 -5.36 16.58 -5.84
CA GLN A 134 -5.96 17.80 -5.27
C GLN A 134 -6.47 18.82 -6.29
N SER A 135 -6.56 18.46 -7.57
CA SER A 135 -7.21 19.30 -8.59
C SER A 135 -8.54 18.68 -9.01
N GLY A 136 -9.63 19.22 -8.45
CA GLY A 136 -11.01 18.87 -8.81
C GLY A 136 -11.95 18.78 -7.61
#